data_AF-A0A9N9IZ32-F1
#
_entry.id   AF-A0A9N9IZ32-F1
#
_cell.length_a   1.000
_cell.length_b   1.000
_cell.length_c   1.000
_cell.angle_alpha   90.00
_cell.angle_beta   90.00
_cell.angle_gamma   90.00
#
_symmetry.space_group_name_H-M   'P 1'
#
loop_
_entity.id
_entity.type
_entity.pdbx_description
1 polymer ?
#
loop_
_entity_poly.entity_id
_entity_poly.type
_entity_poly.pdbx_seq_one_letter_code
_entity_poly.pdbx_strand_id
1 'polypeptide(L)'
;NEGEDIWVCKIVKENGKKCGKEYKNVRSSTGNLITHLRDSHEIVLQDKEVVKKCEEAILKWILLTNQPLSTVTNDVYKEKMAEFDLSFIMPEEKKIRTMIIKSYKYNQEILKNLLTQMAENVSLTMDFWSNIMLENKYVPSPHSSRIIADKIYKYIEAWNLRHHITSITTDNGSNM
;
A
#
# COMPACT_ATOMS: atom_id res chain seq x y z
N ASN A 1 41.98 -35.80 -2.24
CA ASN A 1 40.63 -36.35 -1.92
C ASN A 1 39.89 -35.30 -1.12
N GLU A 2 39.42 -34.26 -1.80
CA GLU A 2 38.52 -33.27 -1.19
C GLU A 2 37.17 -33.97 -1.03
N GLY A 3 36.69 -34.09 0.21
CA GLY A 3 35.44 -34.78 0.51
C GLY A 3 34.28 -34.06 -0.15
N GLU A 4 33.49 -34.77 -0.95
CA GLU A 4 32.20 -34.28 -1.42
C GLU A 4 31.28 -34.13 -0.19
N ASP A 5 31.04 -32.89 0.25
CA ASP A 5 30.07 -32.64 1.33
C ASP A 5 28.66 -32.95 0.81
N ILE A 6 28.03 -33.99 1.40
CA ILE A 6 26.65 -34.38 1.12
C ILE A 6 25.74 -33.73 2.14
N TRP A 7 24.71 -33.03 1.65
CA TRP A 7 23.70 -32.36 2.47
C TRP A 7 22.40 -33.14 2.40
N VAL A 8 21.75 -33.39 3.54
CA VAL A 8 20.52 -34.18 3.61
C VAL A 8 19.39 -33.38 4.24
N CYS A 9 18.25 -33.32 3.57
CA CYS A 9 17.04 -32.69 4.10
C CYS A 9 16.43 -33.54 5.23
N LYS A 10 16.37 -32.98 6.44
CA LYS A 10 15.87 -33.64 7.66
C LYS A 10 14.47 -33.22 8.08
N ILE A 11 13.74 -32.49 7.23
CA ILE A 11 12.38 -32.02 7.54
C ILE A 11 11.43 -33.22 7.72
N VAL A 12 10.63 -33.16 8.77
CA VAL A 12 9.58 -34.13 9.10
C VAL A 12 8.24 -33.51 8.70
N LYS A 13 7.48 -34.19 7.84
CA LYS A 13 6.13 -33.77 7.44
C LYS A 13 5.13 -34.05 8.56
N GLU A 14 3.93 -33.44 8.52
CA GLU A 14 2.88 -33.63 9.54
C GLU A 14 2.47 -35.09 9.78
N ASN A 15 2.65 -35.95 8.77
CA ASN A 15 2.43 -37.39 8.85
C ASN A 15 3.58 -38.18 9.50
N GLY A 16 4.57 -37.51 10.09
CA GLY A 16 5.75 -38.11 10.73
C GLY A 16 6.83 -38.64 9.77
N LYS A 17 6.62 -38.54 8.44
CA LYS A 17 7.62 -39.02 7.45
C LYS A 17 8.73 -37.99 7.25
N LYS A 18 9.97 -38.45 7.28
CA LYS A 18 11.17 -37.67 6.97
C LYS A 18 11.34 -37.54 5.45
N CYS A 19 11.85 -36.40 4.99
CA CYS A 19 12.15 -36.18 3.58
C CYS A 19 13.31 -37.05 3.08
N GLY A 20 14.48 -36.92 3.70
CA GLY A 20 15.67 -37.71 3.39
C GLY A 20 16.35 -37.37 2.05
N LYS A 21 15.96 -36.30 1.35
CA LYS A 21 16.56 -35.98 0.05
C LYS A 21 18.00 -35.47 0.19
N GLU A 22 18.90 -36.05 -0.60
CA GLU A 22 20.34 -35.78 -0.56
C GLU A 22 20.77 -34.84 -1.70
N TYR A 23 21.73 -33.97 -1.40
CA TYR A 23 22.32 -33.01 -2.32
C TYR A 23 23.83 -33.13 -2.29
N LYS A 24 24.46 -33.15 -3.47
CA LYS A 24 25.91 -33.01 -3.59
C LYS A 24 26.27 -31.53 -3.67
N ASN A 25 27.13 -31.05 -2.78
CA ASN A 25 27.62 -29.67 -2.83
C ASN A 25 28.66 -29.52 -3.94
N VAL A 26 28.20 -29.33 -5.18
CA VAL A 26 29.07 -29.03 -6.31
C VAL A 26 29.14 -27.51 -6.44
N ARG A 27 30.26 -26.92 -6.02
CA ARG A 27 30.60 -25.49 -6.23
C ARG A 27 29.64 -24.45 -5.59
N SER A 28 29.29 -24.61 -4.32
CA SER A 28 28.58 -23.59 -3.50
C SER A 28 27.18 -23.14 -3.98
N SER A 29 26.55 -23.86 -4.91
CA SER A 29 25.21 -23.53 -5.38
C SER A 29 24.12 -23.92 -4.37
N THR A 30 23.60 -22.94 -3.65
CA THR A 30 22.47 -23.08 -2.71
C THR A 30 21.09 -23.10 -3.40
N GLY A 31 21.03 -22.81 -4.71
CA GLY A 31 19.77 -22.70 -5.45
C GLY A 31 18.95 -23.99 -5.48
N ASN A 32 19.59 -25.14 -5.68
CA ASN A 32 18.91 -26.44 -5.71
C ASN A 32 18.24 -26.80 -4.38
N LEU A 33 18.85 -26.41 -3.26
CA LEU A 33 18.28 -26.62 -1.94
C LEU A 33 17.06 -25.71 -1.69
N ILE A 34 17.13 -24.44 -2.11
CA ILE A 34 16.00 -23.50 -1.99
C ILE A 34 14.79 -24.00 -2.81
N THR A 35 15.01 -24.46 -4.04
CA THR A 35 13.94 -25.03 -4.88
C THR A 35 13.31 -26.26 -4.24
N HIS A 36 14.13 -27.17 -3.69
CA HIS A 36 13.59 -28.32 -2.96
C HIS A 36 12.73 -27.94 -1.76
N LEU A 37 13.23 -27.02 -0.93
CA LEU A 37 12.53 -26.59 0.27
C LEU A 37 11.16 -25.98 -0.08
N ARG A 38 11.08 -25.24 -1.19
CA ARG A 38 9.84 -24.71 -1.74
C ARG A 38 8.90 -25.82 -2.21
N ASP A 39 9.36 -26.66 -3.14
CA ASP A 39 8.47 -27.60 -3.85
C ASP A 39 8.06 -28.81 -3.01
N SER A 40 8.93 -29.23 -2.08
CA SER A 40 8.72 -30.45 -1.29
C SER A 40 8.23 -30.20 0.13
N HIS A 41 8.43 -28.99 0.64
CA HIS A 41 8.16 -28.61 2.03
C HIS A 41 7.41 -27.28 2.19
N GLU A 42 7.13 -26.56 1.11
CA GLU A 42 6.50 -25.23 1.16
C GLU A 42 7.30 -24.22 2.00
N ILE A 43 8.60 -24.49 2.22
CA ILE A 43 9.50 -23.60 2.93
C ILE A 43 10.10 -22.65 1.91
N VAL A 44 9.62 -21.42 1.96
CA VAL A 44 10.08 -20.37 1.06
C VAL A 44 10.99 -19.40 1.79
N LEU A 45 12.19 -19.22 1.26
CA LEU A 45 13.05 -18.09 1.57
C LEU A 45 12.49 -16.84 0.87
N GLN A 46 11.87 -15.94 1.64
CA GLN A 46 11.43 -14.66 1.12
C GLN A 46 12.56 -13.64 1.11
N ASP A 47 13.00 -13.27 -0.08
CA ASP A 47 13.86 -12.11 -0.25
C ASP A 47 13.05 -10.84 0.08
N LYS A 48 13.54 -10.05 1.04
CA LYS A 48 12.89 -8.81 1.48
C LYS A 48 12.64 -7.83 0.32
N GLU A 49 13.53 -7.81 -0.67
CA GLU A 49 13.39 -6.94 -1.84
C GLU A 49 12.27 -7.40 -2.76
N VAL A 50 12.10 -8.72 -2.92
CA VAL A 50 10.99 -9.30 -3.69
C VAL A 50 9.65 -9.03 -3.01
N VAL A 51 9.56 -9.25 -1.69
CA VAL A 51 8.35 -8.96 -0.91
C VAL A 51 7.96 -7.49 -1.04
N LYS A 52 8.93 -6.58 -0.92
CA LYS A 52 8.67 -5.15 -1.06
C LYS A 52 8.12 -4.79 -2.45
N LYS A 53 8.69 -5.34 -3.53
CA LYS A 53 8.19 -5.12 -4.90
C LYS A 53 6.77 -5.66 -5.08
N CYS A 54 6.49 -6.83 -4.51
CA CYS A 54 5.14 -7.41 -4.49
C CYS A 54 4.14 -6.49 -3.80
N GLU A 55 4.50 -5.95 -2.63
CA GLU A 55 3.65 -5.01 -1.88
C GLU A 55 3.38 -3.71 -2.64
N GLU A 56 4.41 -3.16 -3.29
CA GLU A 56 4.28 -1.99 -4.15
C GLU A 56 3.38 -2.25 -5.36
N ALA A 57 3.47 -3.44 -5.97
CA ALA A 57 2.61 -3.84 -7.07
C ALA A 57 1.13 -3.97 -6.65
N ILE A 58 0.87 -4.58 -5.48
CA ILE A 58 -0.49 -4.67 -4.92
C ILE A 58 -1.04 -3.29 -4.60
N LEU A 59 -0.24 -2.43 -3.95
CA LEU A 59 -0.65 -1.05 -3.67
C LEU A 59 -1.00 -0.31 -4.96
N LYS A 60 -0.14 -0.40 -5.98
CA LYS A 60 -0.37 0.25 -7.28
C LYS A 60 -1.65 -0.24 -7.93
N TRP A 61 -1.90 -1.56 -7.93
CA TRP A 61 -3.13 -2.12 -8.46
C TRP A 61 -4.37 -1.61 -7.73
N ILE A 62 -4.37 -1.63 -6.39
CA ILE A 62 -5.50 -1.13 -5.58
C ILE A 62 -5.80 0.33 -5.91
N LEU A 63 -4.77 1.18 -5.98
CA LEU A 63 -4.93 2.61 -6.24
C LEU A 63 -5.39 2.92 -7.68
N LEU A 64 -4.85 2.22 -8.67
CA LEU A 64 -5.17 2.47 -10.09
C LEU A 64 -6.52 1.89 -10.50
N THR A 65 -7.02 0.90 -9.78
CA THR A 65 -8.28 0.22 -10.11
C THR A 65 -9.37 0.43 -9.06
N ASN A 66 -9.17 1.36 -8.11
CA ASN A 66 -10.10 1.72 -7.04
C ASN A 66 -10.66 0.50 -6.29
N GLN A 67 -9.82 -0.49 -6.00
CA GLN A 67 -10.27 -1.68 -5.28
C GLN A 67 -10.48 -1.37 -3.80
N PRO A 68 -11.48 -1.99 -3.16
CA PRO A 68 -11.62 -1.88 -1.71
C PRO A 68 -10.42 -2.56 -1.03
N LEU A 69 -10.01 -2.02 0.11
CA LEU A 69 -8.88 -2.57 0.88
C LEU A 69 -9.16 -3.99 1.38
N SER A 70 -10.43 -4.35 1.58
CA SER A 70 -10.85 -5.70 1.93
C SER A 70 -10.47 -6.76 0.88
N THR A 71 -10.13 -6.35 -0.36
CA THR A 71 -9.71 -7.28 -1.41
C THR A 71 -8.46 -8.07 -1.02
N VAL A 72 -7.52 -7.48 -0.27
CA VAL A 72 -6.33 -8.20 0.21
C VAL A 72 -6.64 -9.17 1.36
N THR A 73 -7.81 -9.03 1.99
CA THR A 73 -8.27 -9.94 3.04
C THR A 73 -9.18 -11.05 2.51
N ASN A 74 -9.66 -10.95 1.27
CA ASN A 74 -10.56 -11.94 0.66
C ASN A 74 -9.84 -13.28 0.42
N ASP A 75 -10.35 -14.35 1.00
CA ASP A 75 -9.70 -15.66 0.96
C ASP A 75 -9.67 -16.28 -0.45
N VAL A 76 -10.74 -16.13 -1.24
CA VAL A 76 -10.76 -16.59 -2.65
C VAL A 76 -9.71 -15.86 -3.49
N TYR A 77 -9.48 -14.57 -3.20
CA TYR A 77 -8.42 -13.82 -3.87
C TYR A 77 -7.03 -14.29 -3.44
N LYS A 78 -6.81 -14.62 -2.15
CA LYS A 78 -5.55 -15.20 -1.69
C LYS A 78 -5.28 -16.56 -2.32
N GLU A 79 -6.28 -17.43 -2.38
CA GLU A 79 -6.20 -18.73 -3.05
C GLU A 79 -5.81 -18.56 -4.52
N LYS A 80 -6.51 -17.68 -5.25
CA LYS A 80 -6.17 -17.34 -6.63
C LYS A 80 -4.72 -16.85 -6.78
N MET A 81 -4.23 -16.00 -5.87
CA MET A 81 -2.84 -15.53 -5.94
C MET A 81 -1.83 -16.64 -5.64
N ALA A 82 -2.16 -17.58 -4.75
CA ALA A 82 -1.33 -18.74 -4.44
C ALA A 82 -1.22 -19.71 -5.62
N GLU A 83 -2.24 -19.79 -6.49
CA GLU A 83 -2.16 -20.56 -7.75
C GLU A 83 -1.11 -19.99 -8.72
N PHE A 84 -0.89 -18.67 -8.72
CA PHE A 84 0.16 -18.05 -9.52
C PHE A 84 1.53 -18.18 -8.87
N ASP A 85 1.61 -18.01 -7.54
CA ASP A 85 2.86 -18.09 -6.79
C ASP A 85 2.60 -18.47 -5.32
N LEU A 86 2.93 -19.72 -4.95
CA LEU A 86 2.82 -20.23 -3.58
C LEU A 86 3.70 -19.48 -2.58
N SER A 87 4.75 -18.80 -3.04
CA SER A 87 5.66 -18.04 -2.19
C SER A 87 5.18 -16.63 -1.89
N PHE A 88 4.15 -16.16 -2.60
CA PHE A 88 3.60 -14.84 -2.44
C PHE A 88 2.78 -14.75 -1.15
N ILE A 89 3.19 -13.87 -0.25
CA ILE A 89 2.42 -13.54 0.94
C ILE A 89 1.64 -12.27 0.67
N MET A 90 0.31 -12.38 0.72
CA MET A 90 -0.59 -11.25 0.59
C MET A 90 -0.34 -10.26 1.74
N PRO A 91 -0.09 -8.96 1.47
CA PRO A 91 0.04 -7.97 2.52
C PRO A 91 -1.26 -7.79 3.29
N GLU A 92 -1.15 -7.61 4.60
CA GLU A 92 -2.29 -7.27 5.44
C GLU A 92 -2.87 -5.89 5.08
N GLU A 93 -4.17 -5.74 5.28
CA GLU A 93 -4.88 -4.48 5.05
C GLU A 93 -4.24 -3.30 5.80
N LYS A 94 -3.84 -3.52 7.07
CA LYS A 94 -3.17 -2.52 7.91
C LYS A 94 -1.86 -2.03 7.29
N LYS A 95 -1.12 -2.94 6.64
CA LYS A 95 0.12 -2.61 5.95
C LYS A 95 -0.15 -1.75 4.73
N ILE A 96 -1.11 -2.13 3.89
CA ILE A 96 -1.56 -1.33 2.74
C ILE A 96 -2.01 0.07 3.19
N ARG A 97 -2.84 0.17 4.25
CA ARG A 97 -3.26 1.46 4.83
C ARG A 97 -2.07 2.33 5.22
N THR A 98 -1.07 1.73 5.85
CA THR A 98 0.15 2.43 6.25
C THR A 98 0.94 2.92 5.05
N MET A 99 1.05 2.11 3.99
CA MET A 99 1.70 2.53 2.75
C MET A 99 0.96 3.69 2.08
N ILE A 100 -0.37 3.64 1.98
CA ILE A 100 -1.19 4.73 1.45
C ILE A 100 -0.94 6.03 2.23
N ILE A 101 -0.98 5.99 3.57
CA ILE A 101 -0.75 7.18 4.40
C ILE A 101 0.66 7.75 4.19
N LYS A 102 1.68 6.88 4.08
CA LYS A 102 3.06 7.31 3.81
C LYS A 102 3.18 7.97 2.44
N SER A 103 2.67 7.34 1.40
CA SER A 103 2.68 7.89 0.03
C SER A 103 1.91 9.20 -0.05
N TYR A 104 0.74 9.29 0.59
CA TYR A 104 -0.04 10.52 0.67
C TYR A 104 0.74 11.65 1.33
N LYS A 105 1.33 11.42 2.52
CA LYS A 105 2.12 12.46 3.23
C LYS A 105 3.31 12.94 2.41
N TYR A 106 4.06 12.00 1.83
CA TYR A 106 5.19 12.30 0.97
C TYR A 106 4.78 13.18 -0.23
N ASN A 107 3.75 12.77 -0.96
CA ASN A 107 3.26 13.53 -2.12
C ASN A 107 2.63 14.87 -1.70
N GLN A 108 1.98 14.93 -0.54
CA GLN A 108 1.41 16.16 -0.01
C GLN A 108 2.49 17.20 0.28
N GLU A 109 3.61 16.80 0.89
CA GLU A 109 4.74 17.71 1.16
C GLU A 109 5.38 18.22 -0.13
N ILE A 110 5.60 17.33 -1.10
CA ILE A 110 6.12 17.70 -2.42
C ILE A 110 5.19 18.70 -3.10
N LEU A 111 3.89 18.40 -3.14
CA LEU A 111 2.90 19.28 -3.78
C LEU A 111 2.85 20.65 -3.10
N LYS A 112 2.89 20.71 -1.76
CA LYS A 112 2.94 21.99 -1.03
C LYS A 112 4.16 22.82 -1.40
N ASN A 113 5.33 22.18 -1.51
CA ASN A 113 6.57 22.86 -1.90
C ASN A 113 6.48 23.39 -3.33
N LEU A 114 5.97 22.58 -4.27
CA LEU A 114 5.78 22.98 -5.66
C LEU A 114 4.80 24.15 -5.79
N LEU A 115 3.66 24.09 -5.09
CA LEU A 115 2.68 25.19 -5.08
C LEU A 115 3.28 26.48 -4.53
N THR A 116 4.01 26.40 -3.41
CA THR A 116 4.62 27.59 -2.79
C THR A 116 5.70 28.23 -3.68
N GLN A 117 6.47 27.42 -4.40
CA GLN A 117 7.57 27.92 -5.23
C GLN A 117 7.13 28.39 -6.62
N MET A 118 6.15 27.72 -7.22
CA MET A 118 5.85 27.86 -8.65
C MET A 118 4.48 28.48 -8.93
N ALA A 119 3.52 28.39 -8.01
CA ALA A 119 2.18 28.88 -8.29
C ALA A 119 2.10 30.39 -8.03
N GLU A 120 1.90 31.18 -9.09
CA GLU A 120 1.60 32.60 -8.93
C GLU A 120 0.13 32.80 -8.55
N ASN A 121 -0.77 32.04 -9.19
CA ASN A 121 -2.21 32.17 -9.03
C ASN A 121 -2.85 30.80 -8.83
N VAL A 122 -3.72 30.70 -7.83
CA VAL A 122 -4.48 29.50 -7.46
C VAL A 122 -5.96 29.84 -7.47
N SER A 123 -6.75 29.01 -8.15
CA SER A 123 -8.21 29.03 -8.06
C SER A 123 -8.66 27.81 -7.27
N LEU A 124 -9.59 28.00 -6.33
CA LEU A 124 -10.15 26.91 -5.54
C LEU A 124 -11.56 26.61 -6.03
N THR A 125 -11.84 25.34 -6.31
CA THR A 125 -13.19 24.83 -6.54
C THR A 125 -13.64 24.09 -5.31
N MET A 126 -14.84 24.39 -4.83
CA MET A 126 -15.39 23.79 -3.62
C MET A 126 -16.75 23.17 -3.92
N ASP A 127 -16.89 21.93 -3.48
CA ASP A 127 -18.11 21.16 -3.60
C ASP A 127 -18.52 20.68 -2.21
N PHE A 128 -19.73 21.02 -1.80
CA PHE A 128 -20.29 20.69 -0.50
C PHE A 128 -21.56 19.87 -0.69
N TRP A 129 -21.62 18.71 -0.06
CA TRP A 129 -22.81 17.87 -0.07
C TRP A 129 -23.11 17.38 1.33
N SER A 130 -24.39 17.16 1.63
CA SER A 130 -24.81 16.53 2.88
C SER A 130 -24.87 15.01 2.69
N ASN A 131 -23.94 14.26 3.29
CA ASN A 131 -23.97 12.80 3.24
C ASN A 131 -23.49 12.20 4.57
N ILE A 132 -24.29 11.27 5.10
CA ILE A 132 -24.02 10.58 6.37
C ILE A 132 -22.93 9.50 6.21
N MET A 133 -22.63 9.06 4.98
CA MET A 133 -21.85 7.86 4.68
C MET A 133 -20.53 8.11 3.95
N LEU A 134 -20.36 9.25 3.27
CA LEU A 134 -19.18 9.51 2.43
C LEU A 134 -18.64 10.92 2.70
N GLU A 135 -17.49 11.00 3.38
CA GLU A 135 -16.80 12.28 3.59
C GLU A 135 -15.28 12.17 3.43
N ASN A 136 -14.73 13.07 2.64
CA ASN A 136 -13.29 13.35 2.58
C ASN A 136 -12.88 14.26 3.75
N LYS A 137 -13.71 15.26 4.10
CA LYS A 137 -13.57 16.17 5.27
C LYS A 137 -14.92 16.61 5.83
N TYR A 138 -15.17 16.28 7.10
CA TYR A 138 -16.37 16.66 7.84
C TYR A 138 -16.37 18.14 8.25
N VAL A 139 -17.49 18.83 8.02
CA VAL A 139 -17.79 20.13 8.63
C VAL A 139 -18.93 19.91 9.63
N PRO A 140 -18.77 20.25 10.92
CA PRO A 140 -19.83 20.02 11.89
C PRO A 140 -20.97 21.03 11.75
N SER A 141 -22.17 20.57 12.07
CA SER A 141 -23.34 21.42 12.36
C SER A 141 -22.98 22.53 13.37
N PRO A 142 -23.50 23.77 13.25
CA PRO A 142 -24.65 24.21 12.44
C PRO A 142 -24.39 24.62 10.98
N HIS A 143 -23.27 24.25 10.34
CA HIS A 143 -22.97 24.56 8.92
C HIS A 143 -23.23 26.03 8.52
N SER A 144 -23.02 26.98 9.43
CA SER A 144 -23.16 28.39 9.12
C SER A 144 -22.04 28.84 8.18
N SER A 145 -22.28 29.90 7.40
CA SER A 145 -21.27 30.50 6.51
C SER A 145 -19.96 30.78 7.24
N ARG A 146 -20.04 31.23 8.51
CA ARG A 146 -18.86 31.42 9.38
C ARG A 146 -18.08 30.14 9.64
N ILE A 147 -18.74 29.04 10.00
CA ILE A 147 -18.06 27.76 10.29
C ILE A 147 -17.42 27.20 9.03
N ILE A 148 -18.10 27.32 7.90
CA ILE A 148 -17.59 26.90 6.59
C ILE A 148 -16.35 27.73 6.23
N ALA A 149 -16.44 29.06 6.33
CA ALA A 149 -15.31 29.96 6.08
C ALA A 149 -14.12 29.65 6.99
N ASP A 150 -14.33 29.47 8.30
CA ASP A 150 -13.27 29.13 9.25
C ASP A 150 -12.55 27.82 8.87
N LYS A 151 -13.29 26.81 8.38
CA LYS A 151 -12.68 25.57 7.87
C LYS A 151 -11.89 25.78 6.59
N ILE A 152 -12.43 26.55 5.65
CA ILE A 152 -11.74 26.89 4.41
C ILE A 152 -10.43 27.62 4.73
N TYR A 153 -10.47 28.66 5.55
CA TYR A 153 -9.28 29.41 5.98
C TYR A 153 -8.23 28.50 6.61
N LYS A 154 -8.63 27.57 7.48
CA LYS A 154 -7.71 26.60 8.07
C LYS A 154 -6.97 25.77 7.01
N TYR A 155 -7.64 25.36 5.93
CA TYR A 155 -6.98 24.64 4.84
C TYR A 155 -6.09 25.54 4.01
N ILE A 156 -6.54 26.76 3.69
CA ILE A 156 -5.73 27.76 2.97
C ILE A 156 -4.40 28.00 3.70
N GLU A 157 -4.45 28.18 5.03
CA GLU A 157 -3.26 28.36 5.85
C GLU A 157 -2.41 27.09 5.94
N ALA A 158 -3.03 25.92 6.16
CA ALA A 158 -2.30 24.65 6.26
C ALA A 158 -1.57 24.27 4.95
N TRP A 159 -1.99 24.81 3.82
CA TRP A 159 -1.37 24.64 2.51
C TRP A 159 -0.52 25.84 2.07
N ASN A 160 -0.38 26.88 2.91
CA ASN A 160 0.37 28.09 2.62
C ASN A 160 -0.10 28.84 1.35
N LEU A 161 -1.41 28.84 1.09
CA LEU A 161 -1.99 29.39 -0.15
C LEU A 161 -2.50 30.83 -0.01
N ARG A 162 -2.36 31.45 1.16
CA ARG A 162 -3.00 32.73 1.51
C ARG A 162 -2.74 33.84 0.50
N HIS A 163 -1.54 33.91 -0.06
CA HIS A 163 -1.13 34.96 -0.99
C HIS A 163 -1.26 34.56 -2.46
N HIS A 164 -1.64 33.31 -2.74
CA HIS A 164 -1.72 32.78 -4.09
C HIS A 164 -3.16 32.65 -4.59
N ILE A 165 -4.17 32.73 -3.70
CA ILE A 165 -5.57 32.54 -4.09
C ILE A 165 -6.10 33.77 -4.82
N THR A 166 -6.63 33.54 -6.02
CA THR A 166 -7.21 34.56 -6.89
C THR A 166 -8.73 34.46 -7.00
N SER A 167 -9.28 33.26 -6.83
CA SER A 167 -10.72 33.01 -6.93
C SER A 167 -11.10 31.77 -6.15
N ILE A 168 -12.33 31.77 -5.64
CA ILE A 168 -12.99 30.60 -5.05
C ILE A 168 -14.31 30.45 -5.79
N THR A 169 -14.56 29.27 -6.34
CA THR A 169 -15.82 28.93 -7.00
C THR A 169 -16.56 27.92 -6.14
N THR A 170 -17.79 28.25 -5.78
CA THR A 170 -18.70 27.43 -4.99
C THR A 170 -19.97 27.18 -5.80
N ASP A 171 -20.83 26.28 -5.32
CA ASP A 171 -22.21 26.22 -5.79
C ASP A 171 -23.04 27.40 -5.26
N ASN A 172 -24.33 27.41 -5.56
CA ASN A 172 -25.28 28.43 -5.10
C ASN A 172 -25.91 28.08 -3.74
N GLY A 173 -25.22 27.30 -2.90
CA GLY A 173 -25.68 26.98 -1.55
C GLY A 173 -25.84 28.24 -0.70
N SER A 174 -26.92 28.34 0.08
CA SER A 174 -27.25 29.59 0.79
C SER A 174 -26.22 30.05 1.82
N ASN A 175 -25.39 29.13 2.31
CA ASN A 175 -24.33 29.40 3.29
C ASN A 175 -22.94 29.51 2.65
N MET A 176 -22.85 29.36 1.32
CA MET A 176 -21.62 29.48 0.55
C MET A 176 -21.28 30.94 0.23
#